data_AF-A0A220MGC7-F1
#
_entry.id   AF-A0A220MGC7-F1
#
_cell.length_a   1.000
_cell.length_b   1.000
_cell.length_c   1.000
_cell.angle_alpha   90.00
_cell.angle_beta   90.00
_cell.angle_gamma   90.00
#
_symmetry.space_group_name_H-M   'P 1'
#
loop_
_entity.id
_entity.type
_entity.pdbx_description
1 polymer ?
#
loop_
_entity_poly.entity_id
_entity_poly.type
_entity_poly.pdbx_seq_one_letter_code
_entity_poly.pdbx_strand_id
1 'polypeptide(L)'
;MHGFPVIVFDRNNKIHLPLTVFAKEAHTAKSQGTANTYLNTILPFFSWLEIDPWQIRSGVTWNEKPERVRQAIYEYLIQKMCCKVRHHKYGFQVVDVTADSRSTTRIFLSALKLFYGVMVNKKHYPFENNPLVDAFSLHAIESLSNCGVPNGDFPRMPSISGTEEPRKRRKLSDSYFRLQGENWIPQIVDDVKLPGIILLGGSRLKRWGLREECITRLLFESGGRVSEVIGLTLGDWYSRGLLREANAFSKGSNGRRVKFLRWNNETSKLLQRYFDTERRKHDPNGYRLEDYLKLNHKKKIDLLSVPLFLTNR
;
A
#
# COMPACT_ATOMS: atom_id res chain seq x y z
N MET A 1 18.05 -13.00 -17.17
CA MET A 1 16.69 -12.66 -16.68
C MET A 1 16.15 -11.51 -17.53
N HIS A 2 14.88 -11.56 -17.92
CA HIS A 2 14.23 -10.76 -18.97
C HIS A 2 13.97 -9.27 -18.63
N GLY A 3 14.44 -8.75 -17.49
CA GLY A 3 14.31 -7.34 -17.12
C GLY A 3 12.88 -6.85 -16.83
N PHE A 4 11.90 -7.76 -16.78
CA PHE A 4 10.51 -7.51 -16.38
C PHE A 4 10.23 -8.20 -15.04
N PRO A 5 9.68 -7.48 -14.04
CA PRO A 5 9.37 -8.07 -12.73
C PRO A 5 8.19 -9.05 -12.79
N VAL A 6 7.25 -8.82 -13.71
CA VAL A 6 6.05 -9.64 -13.95
C VAL A 6 5.80 -9.67 -15.46
N ILE A 7 5.45 -10.82 -16.00
CA ILE A 7 4.96 -10.99 -17.38
C ILE A 7 3.47 -11.34 -17.31
N VAL A 8 2.66 -10.62 -18.07
CA VAL A 8 1.21 -10.85 -18.14
C VAL A 8 0.89 -11.54 -19.45
N PHE A 9 0.08 -12.60 -19.37
CA PHE A 9 -0.38 -13.34 -20.53
C PHE A 9 -1.86 -13.03 -20.79
N ASP A 10 -2.22 -12.96 -22.07
CA ASP A 10 -3.60 -12.93 -22.52
C ASP A 10 -4.22 -14.34 -22.46
N ARG A 11 -5.48 -14.44 -22.88
CA ARG A 11 -6.24 -15.71 -22.88
C ARG A 11 -5.71 -16.75 -23.87
N ASN A 12 -4.95 -16.32 -24.86
CA ASN A 12 -4.33 -17.17 -25.87
C ASN A 12 -2.89 -17.57 -25.48
N ASN A 13 -2.50 -17.36 -24.22
CA ASN A 13 -1.14 -17.54 -23.71
C ASN A 13 -0.09 -16.71 -24.46
N LYS A 14 -0.49 -15.63 -25.13
CA LYS A 14 0.43 -14.65 -25.71
C LYS A 14 0.73 -13.57 -24.70
N ILE A 15 1.89 -12.94 -24.83
CA ILE A 15 2.29 -11.87 -23.92
C ILE A 15 1.39 -10.67 -24.14
N HIS A 16 0.67 -10.26 -23.09
CA HIS A 16 -0.09 -9.02 -23.08
C HIS A 16 0.88 -7.86 -22.82
N LEU A 17 1.49 -7.36 -23.89
CA LEU A 17 2.55 -6.34 -23.84
C LEU A 17 2.17 -5.08 -23.04
N PRO A 18 0.98 -4.45 -23.20
CA PRO A 18 0.63 -3.22 -22.47
C PRO A 18 0.66 -3.39 -20.94
N LEU A 19 0.07 -4.46 -20.43
CA LEU A 19 0.06 -4.77 -18.99
C LEU A 19 1.44 -5.17 -18.47
N THR A 20 2.25 -5.85 -19.28
CA THR A 20 3.64 -6.19 -18.94
C THR A 20 4.52 -4.93 -18.83
N VAL A 21 4.39 -4.00 -19.79
CA VAL A 21 5.07 -2.69 -19.76
C VAL A 21 4.57 -1.86 -18.57
N PHE A 22 3.26 -1.81 -18.35
CA PHE A 22 2.67 -1.14 -17.19
C PHE A 22 3.23 -1.68 -15.88
N ALA A 23 3.30 -3.00 -15.69
CA ALA A 23 3.84 -3.61 -14.48
C ALA A 23 5.27 -3.12 -14.22
N LYS A 24 6.14 -3.18 -15.24
CA LYS A 24 7.53 -2.70 -15.13
C LYS A 24 7.60 -1.23 -14.69
N GLU A 25 6.85 -0.35 -15.34
CA GLU A 25 6.86 1.08 -15.04
C GLU A 25 6.17 1.41 -13.71
N ALA A 26 5.17 0.64 -13.31
CA ALA A 26 4.55 0.76 -11.99
C ALA A 26 5.54 0.37 -10.88
N HIS A 27 6.37 -0.64 -11.10
CA HIS A 27 7.43 -1.05 -10.15
C HIS A 27 8.58 -0.05 -10.03
N THR A 28 8.85 0.76 -11.06
CA THR A 28 9.84 1.85 -10.97
C THR A 28 9.25 3.07 -10.25
N ALA A 29 7.97 3.37 -10.47
CA ALA A 29 7.31 4.55 -9.91
C ALA A 29 6.72 4.35 -8.50
N LYS A 30 6.41 3.11 -8.10
CA LYS A 30 5.71 2.75 -6.85
C LYS A 30 6.38 1.58 -6.15
N SER A 31 6.04 1.37 -4.88
CA SER A 31 6.48 0.18 -4.14
C SER A 31 5.92 -1.09 -4.79
N GLN A 32 6.65 -2.20 -4.65
CA GLN A 32 6.29 -3.49 -5.25
C GLN A 32 4.85 -3.92 -4.92
N GLY A 33 4.45 -3.79 -3.65
CA GLY A 33 3.09 -4.13 -3.22
C GLY A 33 2.00 -3.26 -3.87
N THR A 34 2.26 -1.96 -4.05
CA THR A 34 1.32 -1.05 -4.71
C THR A 34 1.22 -1.36 -6.21
N ALA A 35 2.35 -1.57 -6.89
CA ALA A 35 2.36 -1.95 -8.30
C ALA A 35 1.57 -3.25 -8.54
N ASN A 36 1.80 -4.28 -7.73
CA ASN A 36 1.07 -5.55 -7.79
C ASN A 36 -0.42 -5.37 -7.53
N THR A 37 -0.78 -4.57 -6.52
CA THR A 37 -2.19 -4.29 -6.22
C THR A 37 -2.87 -3.59 -7.40
N TYR A 38 -2.21 -2.61 -8.00
CA TYR A 38 -2.75 -1.89 -9.16
C TYR A 38 -2.95 -2.83 -10.35
N LEU A 39 -1.94 -3.65 -10.69
CA LEU A 39 -2.03 -4.64 -11.75
C LEU A 39 -3.20 -5.61 -11.51
N ASN A 40 -3.26 -6.22 -10.32
CA ASN A 40 -4.31 -7.17 -9.96
C ASN A 40 -5.72 -6.54 -9.96
N THR A 41 -5.81 -5.24 -9.70
CA THR A 41 -7.10 -4.55 -9.67
C THR A 41 -7.61 -4.24 -11.09
N ILE A 42 -6.72 -3.94 -12.04
CA ILE A 42 -7.13 -3.64 -13.42
C ILE A 42 -7.26 -4.90 -14.28
N LEU A 43 -6.55 -5.98 -13.95
CA LEU A 43 -6.59 -7.24 -14.71
C LEU A 43 -8.02 -7.73 -15.02
N PRO A 44 -8.96 -7.79 -14.06
CA PRO A 44 -10.33 -8.21 -14.34
C PRO A 44 -11.07 -7.33 -15.35
N PHE A 45 -10.73 -6.04 -15.44
CA PHE A 45 -11.31 -5.13 -16.44
C PHE A 45 -10.78 -5.46 -17.84
N PHE A 46 -9.46 -5.64 -18.00
CA PHE A 46 -8.88 -6.04 -19.28
C PHE A 46 -9.40 -7.40 -19.73
N SER A 47 -9.47 -8.36 -18.81
CA SER A 47 -10.11 -9.64 -19.11
C SER A 47 -11.54 -9.43 -19.56
N TRP A 48 -12.36 -8.66 -18.83
CA TRP A 48 -13.76 -8.41 -19.17
C TRP A 48 -13.95 -7.83 -20.58
N LEU A 49 -13.10 -6.90 -21.02
CA LEU A 49 -13.13 -6.37 -22.39
C LEU A 49 -12.98 -7.48 -23.45
N GLU A 50 -12.25 -8.56 -23.15
CA GLU A 50 -12.02 -9.69 -24.06
C GLU A 50 -13.08 -10.81 -23.96
N ILE A 51 -13.82 -10.92 -22.85
CA ILE A 51 -14.79 -12.02 -22.63
C ILE A 51 -16.21 -11.60 -22.93
N ASP A 52 -16.54 -10.35 -22.57
CA ASP A 52 -17.92 -9.96 -22.45
C ASP A 52 -18.57 -9.86 -23.83
N PRO A 53 -19.66 -10.60 -24.10
CA PRO A 53 -20.28 -10.62 -25.42
C PRO A 53 -20.70 -9.23 -25.91
N TRP A 54 -21.07 -8.33 -25.00
CA TRP A 54 -21.43 -6.95 -25.37
C TRP A 54 -20.19 -6.15 -25.77
N GLN A 55 -19.09 -6.27 -25.04
CA GLN A 55 -17.83 -5.58 -25.37
C GLN A 55 -17.20 -6.09 -26.66
N ILE A 56 -17.26 -7.41 -26.90
CA ILE A 56 -16.79 -8.00 -28.15
C ILE A 56 -17.60 -7.46 -29.34
N ARG A 57 -18.92 -7.37 -29.20
CA ARG A 57 -19.80 -6.83 -30.26
C ARG A 57 -19.60 -5.32 -30.47
N SER A 58 -19.37 -4.57 -29.40
CA SER A 58 -19.14 -3.12 -29.48
C SER A 58 -17.75 -2.78 -30.07
N GLY A 59 -16.87 -3.77 -30.17
CA GLY A 59 -15.51 -3.64 -30.69
C GLY A 59 -14.62 -2.77 -29.81
N VAL A 60 -15.01 -2.52 -28.56
CA VAL A 60 -14.27 -1.59 -27.70
C VAL A 60 -13.04 -2.29 -27.13
N THR A 61 -11.88 -1.75 -27.48
CA THR A 61 -10.57 -2.18 -26.96
C THR A 61 -9.96 -1.10 -26.07
N TRP A 62 -8.92 -1.45 -25.31
CA TRP A 62 -8.26 -0.51 -24.39
C TRP A 62 -7.56 0.66 -25.11
N ASN A 63 -7.20 0.50 -26.38
CA ASN A 63 -6.48 1.50 -27.18
C ASN A 63 -7.42 2.35 -28.06
N GLU A 64 -8.73 2.31 -27.81
CA GLU A 64 -9.72 3.14 -28.49
C GLU A 64 -9.69 4.61 -28.07
N LYS A 65 -10.46 5.45 -28.77
CA LYS A 65 -10.64 6.87 -28.43
C LYS A 65 -11.03 7.07 -26.95
N PRO A 66 -10.59 8.16 -26.28
CA PRO A 66 -10.86 8.40 -24.86
C PRO A 66 -12.34 8.29 -24.48
N GLU A 67 -13.26 8.71 -25.34
CA GLU A 67 -14.71 8.66 -25.10
C GLU A 67 -15.22 7.22 -25.04
N ARG A 68 -14.73 6.34 -25.94
CA ARG A 68 -15.09 4.91 -25.97
C ARG A 68 -14.53 4.18 -24.75
N VAL A 69 -13.29 4.51 -24.37
CA VAL A 69 -12.68 3.98 -23.14
C VAL A 69 -13.47 4.43 -21.90
N ARG A 70 -13.85 5.71 -21.81
CA ARG A 70 -14.68 6.22 -20.71
C ARG A 70 -16.03 5.51 -20.64
N GLN A 71 -16.65 5.20 -21.78
CA GLN A 71 -17.89 4.44 -21.83
C GLN A 71 -17.70 3.00 -21.31
N ALA A 72 -16.65 2.29 -21.74
CA ALA A 72 -16.37 0.95 -21.23
C ALA A 72 -16.09 0.95 -19.72
N ILE A 73 -15.37 1.96 -19.20
CA ILE A 73 -15.15 2.11 -17.76
C ILE A 73 -16.48 2.39 -17.03
N TYR A 74 -17.34 3.26 -17.57
CA TYR A 74 -18.67 3.53 -17.03
C TYR A 74 -19.51 2.26 -16.93
N GLU A 75 -19.57 1.46 -17.99
CA GLU A 75 -20.30 0.19 -18.02
C GLU A 75 -19.72 -0.81 -17.02
N TYR A 76 -18.39 -0.91 -16.92
CA TYR A 76 -17.73 -1.78 -15.95
C TYR A 76 -18.02 -1.38 -14.48
N LEU A 77 -17.98 -0.08 -14.19
CA LEU A 77 -18.28 0.46 -12.86
C LEU A 77 -19.70 0.07 -12.41
N ILE A 78 -20.67 0.13 -13.32
CA ILE A 78 -22.06 -0.23 -13.02
C ILE A 78 -22.23 -1.75 -12.94
N GLN A 79 -21.78 -2.49 -13.96
CA GLN A 79 -22.11 -3.91 -14.12
C GLN A 79 -21.27 -4.83 -13.23
N LYS A 80 -20.00 -4.50 -12.97
CA LYS A 80 -19.06 -5.39 -12.26
C LYS A 80 -18.65 -4.87 -10.89
N MET A 81 -18.65 -3.54 -10.71
CA MET A 81 -18.27 -2.91 -9.45
C MET A 81 -19.49 -2.41 -8.66
N CYS A 82 -20.72 -2.55 -9.18
CA CYS A 82 -21.99 -2.18 -8.55
C CYS A 82 -22.07 -0.70 -8.10
N CYS A 83 -21.32 0.17 -8.76
CA CYS A 83 -21.29 1.60 -8.46
C CYS A 83 -22.46 2.33 -9.12
N LYS A 84 -22.88 3.45 -8.53
CA LYS A 84 -23.79 4.40 -9.20
C LYS A 84 -22.95 5.51 -9.82
N VAL A 85 -23.07 5.74 -11.12
CA VAL A 85 -22.30 6.77 -11.82
C VAL A 85 -23.24 7.83 -12.37
N ARG A 86 -22.97 9.10 -12.06
CA ARG A 86 -23.78 10.26 -12.45
C ARG A 86 -22.94 11.27 -13.21
N HIS A 87 -23.52 11.87 -14.24
CA HIS A 87 -22.87 12.96 -14.97
C HIS A 87 -22.90 14.25 -14.15
N HIS A 88 -21.77 14.93 -14.04
CA HIS A 88 -21.68 16.24 -13.41
C HIS A 88 -21.86 17.35 -14.45
N LYS A 89 -22.40 18.51 -14.03
CA LYS A 89 -22.58 19.70 -14.88
C LYS A 89 -21.29 20.25 -15.53
N TYR A 90 -20.13 19.81 -15.05
CA TYR A 90 -18.81 20.25 -15.55
C TYR A 90 -18.13 19.17 -16.41
N GLY A 91 -18.88 18.22 -16.95
CA GLY A 91 -18.39 17.22 -17.91
C GLY A 91 -17.74 15.97 -17.30
N PHE A 92 -17.30 16.00 -16.04
CA PHE A 92 -16.77 14.83 -15.33
C PHE A 92 -17.90 13.92 -14.79
N GLN A 93 -17.55 12.68 -14.41
CA GLN A 93 -18.49 11.72 -13.83
C GLN A 93 -18.24 11.53 -12.33
N VAL A 94 -19.31 11.55 -11.55
CA VAL A 94 -19.30 11.26 -10.11
C VAL A 94 -19.63 9.79 -9.92
N VAL A 95 -18.79 9.09 -9.14
CA VAL A 95 -18.94 7.67 -8.80
C VAL A 95 -19.32 7.59 -7.34
N ASP A 96 -20.57 7.20 -7.06
CA ASP A 96 -21.08 6.96 -5.72
C ASP A 96 -20.86 5.48 -5.36
N VAL A 97 -20.17 5.25 -4.24
CA VAL A 97 -19.96 3.92 -3.66
C VAL A 97 -21.24 3.52 -2.92
N THR A 98 -21.86 2.42 -3.36
CA THR A 98 -23.04 1.80 -2.72
C THR A 98 -22.61 0.77 -1.68
N ALA A 99 -23.56 0.24 -0.88
CA ALA A 99 -23.28 -0.84 0.08
C ALA A 99 -22.69 -2.11 -0.60
N ASP A 100 -23.11 -2.38 -1.84
CA ASP A 100 -22.65 -3.51 -2.65
C ASP A 100 -21.40 -3.20 -3.48
N SER A 101 -20.93 -1.94 -3.45
CA SER A 101 -19.75 -1.55 -4.21
C SER A 101 -18.49 -2.15 -3.62
N ARG A 102 -17.58 -2.57 -4.49
CA ARG A 102 -16.29 -3.11 -4.03
C ARG A 102 -15.47 -1.98 -3.39
N SER A 103 -14.87 -2.28 -2.23
CA SER A 103 -13.93 -1.38 -1.53
C SER A 103 -12.69 -1.04 -2.35
N THR A 104 -12.47 -1.73 -3.47
CA THR A 104 -11.35 -1.52 -4.40
C THR A 104 -11.64 -0.51 -5.51
N THR A 105 -12.83 0.09 -5.60
CA THR A 105 -13.21 1.04 -6.66
C THR A 105 -12.23 2.21 -6.80
N ARG A 106 -11.79 2.77 -5.67
CA ARG A 106 -10.77 3.82 -5.65
C ARG A 106 -9.41 3.37 -6.18
N ILE A 107 -9.00 2.17 -5.80
CA ILE A 107 -7.75 1.58 -6.25
C ILE A 107 -7.82 1.32 -7.75
N PHE A 108 -8.97 0.81 -8.23
CA PHE A 108 -9.24 0.56 -9.64
C PHE A 108 -9.10 1.82 -10.50
N LEU A 109 -9.81 2.90 -10.14
CA LEU A 109 -9.73 4.17 -10.89
C LEU A 109 -8.32 4.78 -10.84
N SER A 110 -7.64 4.69 -9.70
CA SER A 110 -6.26 5.18 -9.56
C SER A 110 -5.28 4.37 -10.41
N ALA A 111 -5.45 3.05 -10.45
CA ALA A 111 -4.61 2.13 -11.22
C ALA A 111 -4.83 2.31 -12.72
N LEU A 112 -6.08 2.45 -13.19
CA LEU A 112 -6.38 2.76 -14.59
C LEU A 112 -5.82 4.12 -15.01
N LYS A 113 -5.96 5.15 -14.16
CA LYS A 113 -5.38 6.46 -14.44
C LYS A 113 -3.87 6.38 -14.61
N LEU A 114 -3.18 5.62 -13.75
CA LEU A 114 -1.75 5.38 -13.89
C LEU A 114 -1.43 4.58 -15.16
N PHE A 115 -2.20 3.52 -15.46
CA PHE A 115 -2.02 2.71 -16.67
C PHE A 115 -2.03 3.56 -17.93
N TYR A 116 -3.08 4.36 -18.14
CA TYR A 116 -3.15 5.22 -19.33
C TYR A 116 -2.07 6.30 -19.33
N GLY A 117 -1.68 6.82 -18.16
CA GLY A 117 -0.54 7.74 -18.07
C GLY A 117 0.77 7.10 -18.55
N VAL A 118 1.03 5.84 -18.18
CA VAL A 118 2.20 5.08 -18.67
C VAL A 118 2.09 4.82 -20.16
N MET A 119 0.92 4.38 -20.66
CA MET A 119 0.74 4.06 -22.08
C MET A 119 0.87 5.29 -22.98
N VAL A 120 0.38 6.45 -22.56
CA VAL A 120 0.58 7.74 -23.25
C VAL A 120 2.07 8.08 -23.27
N ASN A 121 2.74 8.06 -22.11
CA ASN A 121 4.16 8.42 -22.01
C ASN A 121 5.08 7.49 -22.84
N LYS A 122 4.73 6.21 -22.96
CA LYS A 122 5.46 5.22 -23.77
C LYS A 122 5.01 5.16 -25.23
N LYS A 123 4.06 6.02 -25.64
CA LYS A 123 3.48 6.04 -27.00
C LYS A 123 2.85 4.70 -27.43
N HIS A 124 2.37 3.92 -26.46
CA HIS A 124 1.59 2.70 -26.73
C HIS A 124 0.09 2.98 -26.84
N TYR A 125 -0.37 4.09 -26.25
CA TYR A 125 -1.72 4.58 -26.49
C TYR A 125 -1.69 5.55 -27.68
N PRO A 126 -2.54 5.37 -28.71
CA PRO A 126 -2.51 6.19 -29.92
C PRO A 126 -2.88 7.67 -29.72
N PHE A 127 -3.51 8.00 -28.60
CA PHE A 127 -4.01 9.35 -28.32
C PHE A 127 -3.14 10.04 -27.26
N GLU A 128 -3.04 11.36 -27.35
CA GLU A 128 -2.19 12.17 -26.47
C GLU A 128 -2.77 12.33 -25.06
N ASN A 129 -4.09 12.14 -24.91
CA ASN A 129 -4.80 12.44 -23.68
C ASN A 129 -5.16 11.17 -22.90
N ASN A 130 -4.90 11.18 -21.60
CA ASN A 130 -5.34 10.13 -20.69
C ASN A 130 -6.88 10.17 -20.50
N PRO A 131 -7.62 9.09 -20.79
CA PRO A 131 -9.08 9.05 -20.68
C PRO A 131 -9.61 9.34 -19.26
N LEU A 132 -8.80 9.06 -18.22
CA LEU A 132 -9.18 9.32 -16.83
C LEU A 132 -8.80 10.71 -16.32
N VAL A 133 -8.24 11.56 -17.17
CA VAL A 133 -7.92 12.95 -16.85
C VAL A 133 -8.96 13.87 -17.48
N ASP A 134 -9.45 14.82 -16.70
CA ASP A 134 -10.36 15.88 -17.13
C ASP A 134 -9.56 17.11 -17.58
N ALA A 135 -9.59 17.40 -18.87
CA ALA A 135 -8.85 18.50 -19.49
C ALA A 135 -9.26 19.87 -18.94
N PHE A 136 -10.53 20.07 -18.58
CA PHE A 136 -11.00 21.32 -17.98
C PHE A 136 -10.39 21.55 -16.60
N SER A 137 -10.29 20.48 -15.81
CA SER A 137 -9.69 20.54 -14.48
C SER A 137 -8.18 20.78 -14.55
N LEU A 138 -7.48 20.25 -15.56
CA LEU A 138 -6.07 20.56 -15.79
C LEU A 138 -5.85 22.06 -16.04
N HIS A 139 -6.58 22.66 -16.97
CA HIS A 139 -6.46 24.09 -17.26
C HIS A 139 -6.82 24.98 -16.06
N ALA A 140 -7.84 24.60 -15.29
CA ALA A 140 -8.19 25.31 -14.07
C ALA A 140 -7.07 25.21 -13.00
N ILE A 141 -6.44 24.04 -12.84
CA ILE A 141 -5.32 23.83 -11.92
C ILE A 141 -4.10 24.64 -12.36
N GLU A 142 -3.75 24.62 -13.65
CA GLU A 142 -2.64 25.40 -14.22
C GLU A 142 -2.86 26.90 -14.01
N SER A 143 -4.06 27.40 -14.32
CA SER A 143 -4.42 28.81 -14.12
C SER A 143 -4.34 29.23 -12.65
N LEU A 144 -4.83 28.37 -11.73
CA LEU A 144 -4.73 28.61 -10.28
C LEU A 144 -3.30 28.53 -9.74
N SER A 145 -2.43 27.72 -10.37
CA SER A 145 -1.01 27.64 -10.01
C SER A 145 -0.22 28.84 -10.51
N ASN A 146 -0.59 29.40 -11.66
CA ASN A 146 0.02 30.60 -12.24
C ASN A 146 -0.42 31.90 -11.53
N CYS A 147 -1.59 31.90 -10.88
CA CYS A 147 -2.04 32.99 -9.99
C CYS A 147 -1.40 32.94 -8.58
N GLY A 148 -0.14 32.49 -8.50
CA GLY A 148 0.63 32.42 -7.25
C GLY A 148 0.89 33.81 -6.67
N VAL A 149 0.31 34.06 -5.50
CA VAL A 149 0.58 35.22 -4.63
C VAL A 149 2.10 35.37 -4.39
N PRO A 150 2.67 36.59 -4.36
CA PRO A 150 4.11 36.80 -4.23
C PRO A 150 4.68 36.07 -3.00
N ASN A 151 5.83 35.44 -3.21
CA ASN A 151 6.61 34.78 -2.17
C ASN A 151 6.88 35.76 -1.01
N GLY A 152 6.41 35.43 0.19
CA GLY A 152 6.99 36.01 1.41
C GLY A 152 8.35 35.36 1.64
N ASP A 153 9.38 36.18 1.87
CA ASP A 153 10.82 35.89 1.91
C ASP A 153 11.31 34.90 2.99
N PHE A 154 10.46 34.04 3.55
CA PHE A 154 10.83 33.07 4.56
C PHE A 154 10.38 31.64 4.22
N PRO A 155 11.22 30.62 4.47
CA PRO A 155 10.81 29.24 4.34
C PRO A 155 9.66 28.97 5.32
N ARG A 156 8.49 28.61 4.79
CA ARG A 156 7.34 28.25 5.62
C ARG A 156 7.61 26.99 6.42
N MET A 157 7.00 26.94 7.60
CA MET A 157 6.95 25.72 8.40
C MET A 157 6.22 24.59 7.64
N PRO A 158 6.69 23.33 7.70
CA PRO A 158 6.06 22.21 7.03
C PRO A 158 4.59 22.04 7.46
N SER A 159 3.71 21.73 6.51
CA SER A 159 2.27 21.57 6.76
C SER A 159 1.91 20.48 7.78
N ILE A 160 2.84 19.59 8.10
CA ILE A 160 2.67 18.54 9.12
C ILE A 160 2.84 19.07 10.56
N SER A 161 3.39 20.28 10.72
CA SER A 161 3.69 20.86 12.02
C SER A 161 2.44 21.30 12.79
N GLY A 162 1.26 21.36 12.14
CA GLY A 162 -0.01 21.77 12.78
C GLY A 162 -0.07 23.21 13.26
N THR A 163 0.96 24.01 12.98
CA THR A 163 1.14 25.40 13.44
C THR A 163 0.53 26.45 12.52
N GLU A 164 0.21 26.08 11.27
CA GLU A 164 -0.54 26.94 10.33
C GLU A 164 -1.92 26.34 10.09
N GLU A 165 -2.95 27.18 9.99
CA GLU A 165 -4.27 26.72 9.54
C GLU A 165 -4.16 26.01 8.18
N PRO A 166 -4.75 24.82 8.01
CA PRO A 166 -4.71 24.11 6.75
C PRO A 166 -5.30 25.00 5.64
N ARG A 167 -4.55 25.20 4.55
CA ARG A 167 -5.06 25.94 3.40
C ARG A 167 -6.39 25.33 2.94
N LYS A 168 -7.48 26.10 3.01
CA LYS A 168 -8.82 25.73 2.51
C LYS A 168 -8.89 25.54 0.98
N ARG A 169 -7.78 25.67 0.26
CA ARG A 169 -7.70 25.34 -1.17
C ARG A 169 -7.86 23.83 -1.31
N ARG A 170 -9.10 23.35 -1.44
CA ARG A 170 -9.38 22.00 -1.94
C ARG A 170 -8.57 21.83 -3.22
N LYS A 171 -7.58 20.94 -3.21
CA LYS A 171 -6.92 20.52 -4.44
C LYS A 171 -8.03 20.04 -5.39
N LEU A 172 -8.22 20.77 -6.49
CA LEU A 172 -9.10 20.30 -7.55
C LEU A 172 -8.50 19.01 -8.08
N SER A 173 -9.32 17.96 -8.16
CA SER A 173 -8.91 16.69 -8.74
C SER A 173 -8.96 16.81 -10.25
N ASP A 174 -7.87 16.49 -10.93
CA ASP A 174 -7.80 16.37 -12.38
C ASP A 174 -8.45 15.08 -12.90
N SER A 175 -9.02 14.24 -12.03
CA SER A 175 -9.67 12.98 -12.46
C SER A 175 -11.05 13.20 -13.07
N TYR A 176 -11.31 12.50 -14.18
CA TYR A 176 -12.61 12.44 -14.87
C TYR A 176 -13.66 11.64 -14.08
N PHE A 177 -13.28 10.51 -13.48
CA PHE A 177 -14.13 9.78 -12.53
C PHE A 177 -13.80 10.21 -11.11
N ARG A 178 -14.75 10.84 -10.42
CA ARG A 178 -14.57 11.36 -9.06
C ARG A 178 -15.43 10.59 -8.08
N LEU A 179 -14.77 9.93 -7.14
CA LEU A 179 -15.44 9.21 -6.07
C LEU A 179 -16.08 10.16 -5.06
N GLN A 180 -17.34 9.89 -4.72
CA GLN A 180 -18.08 10.56 -3.67
C GLN A 180 -18.54 9.51 -2.64
N GLY A 181 -18.54 9.89 -1.35
CA GLY A 181 -19.10 9.06 -0.28
C GLY A 181 -18.10 8.22 0.53
N GLU A 182 -16.80 8.25 0.25
CA GLU A 182 -15.79 7.69 1.18
C GLU A 182 -15.57 8.63 2.39
N ASN A 183 -16.59 8.77 3.23
CA ASN A 183 -16.37 9.29 4.58
C ASN A 183 -15.65 8.18 5.36
N TRP A 184 -14.32 8.14 5.28
CA TRP A 184 -13.54 7.33 6.20
C TRP A 184 -13.66 7.95 7.60
N ILE A 185 -14.60 7.43 8.38
CA ILE A 185 -14.74 7.76 9.79
C ILE A 185 -13.96 6.68 10.54
N PRO A 186 -12.79 6.99 11.12
CA PRO A 186 -12.08 6.01 11.93
C PRO A 186 -12.97 5.64 13.11
N GLN A 187 -13.31 4.36 13.22
CA GLN A 187 -13.78 3.82 14.49
C GLN A 187 -12.55 3.62 15.36
N ILE A 188 -12.31 4.59 16.26
CA ILE A 188 -11.22 4.49 17.23
C ILE A 188 -11.69 3.54 18.31
N VAL A 189 -11.06 2.36 18.38
CA VAL A 189 -11.25 1.44 19.50
C VAL A 189 -10.30 1.89 20.61
N ASP A 190 -10.78 2.75 21.51
CA ASP A 190 -10.04 3.26 22.66
C ASP A 190 -10.48 2.52 23.95
N ASP A 191 -10.32 1.20 23.96
CA ASP A 191 -10.58 0.39 25.14
C ASP A 191 -9.27 0.03 25.85
N VAL A 192 -9.04 0.66 27.00
CA VAL A 192 -7.86 0.45 27.86
C VAL A 192 -7.75 -1.02 28.31
N LYS A 193 -8.85 -1.77 28.37
CA LYS A 193 -8.86 -3.19 28.78
C LYS A 193 -8.56 -4.14 27.63
N LEU A 194 -8.66 -3.69 26.38
CA LEU A 194 -8.49 -4.52 25.19
C LEU A 194 -7.17 -5.32 25.20
N PRO A 195 -6.00 -4.73 25.53
CA PRO A 195 -4.75 -5.50 25.58
C PRO A 195 -4.82 -6.67 26.56
N GLY A 196 -5.39 -6.46 27.75
CA GLY A 196 -5.54 -7.49 28.77
C GLY A 196 -6.50 -8.60 28.35
N ILE A 197 -7.61 -8.24 27.69
CA ILE A 197 -8.60 -9.20 27.17
C ILE A 197 -7.96 -10.09 26.09
N ILE A 198 -7.20 -9.50 25.16
CA ILE A 198 -6.52 -10.28 24.11
C ILE A 198 -5.47 -11.21 24.70
N LEU A 199 -4.65 -10.73 25.65
CA LEU A 199 -3.62 -11.56 26.30
C LEU A 199 -4.25 -12.73 27.08
N LEU A 200 -5.34 -12.48 27.82
CA LEU A 200 -6.09 -13.52 28.54
C LEU A 200 -6.76 -14.51 27.60
N GLY A 201 -7.32 -14.03 26.48
CA GLY A 201 -7.89 -14.87 25.44
C GLY A 201 -6.83 -15.78 24.83
N GLY A 202 -5.66 -15.21 24.52
CA GLY A 202 -4.49 -15.91 24.01
C GLY A 202 -4.03 -17.02 24.95
N SER A 203 -3.87 -16.74 26.24
CA SER A 203 -3.39 -17.73 27.22
C SER A 203 -4.29 -18.97 27.38
N ARG A 204 -5.56 -18.89 26.95
CA ARG A 204 -6.51 -20.01 26.95
C ARG A 204 -6.37 -20.91 25.71
N LEU A 205 -5.64 -20.47 24.68
CA LEU A 205 -5.44 -21.22 23.45
C LEU A 205 -4.25 -22.17 23.59
N LYS A 206 -4.46 -23.45 23.24
CA LYS A 206 -3.45 -24.52 23.32
C LYS A 206 -2.13 -24.21 22.59
N ARG A 207 -2.16 -23.34 21.57
CA ARG A 207 -1.02 -23.04 20.71
C ARG A 207 -0.52 -21.59 20.81
N TRP A 208 -0.85 -20.89 21.90
CA TRP A 208 -0.35 -19.56 22.18
C TRP A 208 0.93 -19.66 23.01
N GLY A 209 2.07 -19.34 22.40
CA GLY A 209 3.38 -19.37 23.06
C GLY A 209 3.87 -17.98 23.46
N LEU A 210 5.11 -17.95 23.94
CA LEU A 210 5.82 -16.70 24.24
C LEU A 210 5.98 -15.84 22.99
N ARG A 211 6.05 -16.46 21.80
CA ARG A 211 6.10 -15.75 20.51
C ARG A 211 4.89 -14.84 20.32
N GLU A 212 3.69 -15.40 20.44
CA GLU A 212 2.44 -14.64 20.25
C GLU A 212 2.25 -13.60 21.34
N GLU A 213 2.64 -13.90 22.58
CA GLU A 213 2.59 -12.92 23.67
C GLU A 213 3.53 -11.74 23.40
N CYS A 214 4.77 -11.98 22.98
CA CYS A 214 5.72 -10.91 22.63
C CYS A 214 5.18 -10.04 21.49
N ILE A 215 4.70 -10.66 20.40
CA ILE A 215 4.15 -9.93 19.25
C ILE A 215 2.97 -9.07 19.68
N THR A 216 2.05 -9.63 20.47
CA THR A 216 0.85 -8.93 20.95
C THR A 216 1.21 -7.73 21.83
N ARG A 217 2.13 -7.90 22.79
CA ARG A 217 2.60 -6.80 23.64
C ARG A 217 3.27 -5.72 22.81
N LEU A 218 4.15 -6.08 21.87
CA LEU A 218 4.81 -5.11 20.99
C LEU A 218 3.80 -4.30 20.16
N LEU A 219 2.75 -4.94 19.64
CA LEU A 219 1.71 -4.25 18.88
C LEU A 219 0.96 -3.21 19.71
N PHE A 220 0.55 -3.58 20.93
CA PHE A 220 -0.18 -2.68 21.82
C PHE A 220 0.70 -1.57 22.40
N GLU A 221 1.93 -1.88 22.80
CA GLU A 221 2.81 -0.91 23.47
C GLU A 221 3.45 0.08 22.49
N SER A 222 3.78 -0.36 21.27
CA SER A 222 4.44 0.50 20.29
C SER A 222 3.49 1.18 19.30
N GLY A 223 2.25 0.68 19.16
CA GLY A 223 1.34 1.09 18.08
C GLY A 223 1.87 0.79 16.67
N GLY A 224 2.90 -0.06 16.57
CA GLY A 224 3.52 -0.45 15.31
C GLY A 224 2.58 -1.26 14.43
N ARG A 225 2.78 -1.20 13.11
CA ARG A 225 2.05 -2.11 12.20
C ARG A 225 2.51 -3.54 12.41
N VAL A 226 1.62 -4.49 12.16
CA VAL A 226 1.92 -5.94 12.18
C VAL A 226 3.18 -6.27 11.39
N SER A 227 3.33 -5.73 10.18
CA SER A 227 4.54 -5.94 9.38
C SER A 227 5.79 -5.37 10.05
N GLU A 228 5.70 -4.18 10.64
CA GLU A 228 6.83 -3.51 11.31
C GLU A 228 7.30 -4.32 12.52
N VAL A 229 6.40 -4.92 13.30
CA VAL A 229 6.70 -5.77 14.46
C VAL A 229 7.24 -7.15 14.05
N ILE A 230 6.56 -7.85 13.14
CA ILE A 230 6.94 -9.22 12.75
C ILE A 230 8.26 -9.21 11.95
N GLY A 231 8.52 -8.15 11.20
CA GLY A 231 9.75 -8.02 10.42
C GLY A 231 10.96 -7.48 11.19
N LEU A 232 10.87 -7.36 12.52
CA LEU A 232 12.01 -7.00 13.37
C LEU A 232 13.07 -8.09 13.36
N THR A 233 14.33 -7.67 13.36
CA THR A 233 15.51 -8.52 13.40
C THR A 233 16.26 -8.33 14.71
N LEU A 234 17.16 -9.26 15.04
CA LEU A 234 18.03 -9.10 16.20
C LEU A 234 18.93 -7.86 16.04
N GLY A 235 19.38 -7.56 14.83
CA GLY A 235 20.16 -6.35 14.54
C GLY A 235 19.38 -5.05 14.80
N ASP A 236 18.08 -5.06 14.50
CA ASP A 236 17.18 -3.93 14.77
C ASP A 236 17.11 -3.61 16.27
N TRP A 237 17.07 -4.63 17.13
CA TRP A 237 17.04 -4.49 18.58
C TRP A 237 18.42 -4.23 19.18
N TYR A 238 19.45 -4.92 18.67
CA TYR A 238 20.83 -4.81 19.12
C TYR A 238 21.39 -3.41 18.91
N SER A 239 21.12 -2.80 17.76
CA SER A 239 21.52 -1.42 17.46
C SER A 239 20.92 -0.36 18.41
N ARG A 240 19.92 -0.75 19.21
CA ARG A 240 19.29 0.07 20.26
C ARG A 240 19.61 -0.44 21.67
N GLY A 241 20.61 -1.30 21.82
CA GLY A 241 21.13 -1.77 23.10
C GLY A 241 20.36 -2.95 23.72
N LEU A 242 19.49 -3.64 22.98
CA LEU A 242 18.67 -4.76 23.50
C LEU A 242 17.77 -4.38 24.69
N LEU A 243 17.38 -3.11 24.78
CA LEU A 243 16.52 -2.58 25.83
C LEU A 243 15.07 -2.50 25.34
N ARG A 244 14.48 -1.30 25.37
CA ARG A 244 13.05 -1.04 25.18
C ARG A 244 12.68 -0.62 23.76
N GLU A 245 13.64 -0.66 22.84
CA GLU A 245 13.48 -0.08 21.52
C GLU A 245 14.15 -0.93 20.44
N ALA A 246 13.59 -0.92 19.24
CA ALA A 246 14.24 -1.47 18.05
C ALA A 246 13.98 -0.57 16.84
N ASN A 247 14.94 -0.55 15.92
CA ASN A 247 14.74 0.08 14.62
C ASN A 247 13.70 -0.72 13.81
N ALA A 248 12.87 -0.03 13.04
CA ALA A 248 11.85 -0.63 12.21
C ALA A 248 11.76 0.06 10.85
N PHE A 249 11.35 -0.71 9.85
CA PHE A 249 11.02 -0.13 8.56
C PHE A 249 9.68 0.60 8.65
N SER A 250 9.38 1.39 7.63
CA SER A 250 8.04 1.98 7.46
C SER A 250 7.52 1.76 6.05
N LYS A 251 6.19 1.76 5.87
CA LYS A 251 5.54 1.55 4.56
C LYS A 251 6.12 2.43 3.43
N GLY A 252 6.56 3.64 3.74
CA GLY A 252 7.14 4.58 2.77
C GLY A 252 8.67 4.49 2.59
N SER A 253 9.36 3.72 3.43
CA SER A 253 10.82 3.67 3.47
C SER A 253 11.48 2.77 2.43
N ASN A 254 10.68 2.03 1.65
CA ASN A 254 11.16 1.01 0.71
C ASN A 254 12.15 0.02 1.36
N GLY A 255 11.81 -0.46 2.57
CA GLY A 255 12.63 -1.41 3.34
C GLY A 255 13.68 -0.78 4.25
N ARG A 256 13.96 0.53 4.12
CA ARG A 256 14.91 1.23 4.99
C ARG A 256 14.39 1.33 6.43
N ARG A 257 15.26 1.06 7.40
CA ARG A 257 14.97 1.26 8.82
C ARG A 257 15.05 2.74 9.15
N VAL A 258 13.90 3.40 9.26
CA VAL A 258 13.79 4.87 9.47
C VAL A 258 12.93 5.23 10.67
N LYS A 259 12.32 4.24 11.32
CA LYS A 259 11.51 4.41 12.53
C LYS A 259 12.14 3.61 13.66
N PHE A 260 11.69 3.88 14.87
CA PHE A 260 11.91 3.01 16.02
C PHE A 260 10.56 2.65 16.64
N LEU A 261 10.46 1.44 17.16
CA LEU A 261 9.36 0.99 18.01
C LEU A 261 9.86 1.02 19.45
N ARG A 262 9.00 1.44 20.38
CA ARG A 262 9.30 1.49 21.82
C ARG A 262 8.26 0.70 22.60
N TRP A 263 8.68 0.03 23.66
CA TRP A 263 7.83 -0.81 24.47
C TRP A 263 8.29 -0.84 25.93
N ASN A 264 7.58 -1.56 26.79
CA ASN A 264 7.83 -1.61 28.23
C ASN A 264 8.97 -2.55 28.60
N ASN A 265 9.59 -2.30 29.75
CA ASN A 265 10.71 -3.09 30.25
C ASN A 265 10.36 -4.59 30.44
N GLU A 266 9.12 -4.89 30.82
CA GLU A 266 8.63 -6.26 30.97
C GLU A 266 8.63 -7.01 29.65
N THR A 267 8.22 -6.34 28.56
CA THR A 267 8.22 -6.89 27.21
C THR A 267 9.64 -7.20 26.74
N SER A 268 10.64 -6.37 27.08
CA SER A 268 12.05 -6.69 26.80
C SER A 268 12.50 -7.97 27.49
N LYS A 269 12.16 -8.16 28.77
CA LYS A 269 12.49 -9.37 29.53
C LYS A 269 11.78 -10.59 28.94
N LEU A 270 10.51 -10.45 28.54
CA LEU A 270 9.75 -11.50 27.88
C LEU A 270 10.37 -11.88 26.54
N LEU A 271 10.83 -10.89 25.77
CA LEU A 271 11.49 -11.10 24.47
C LEU A 271 12.82 -11.85 24.63
N GLN A 272 13.65 -11.50 25.64
CA GLN A 272 14.86 -12.26 25.97
C GLN A 272 14.52 -13.71 26.33
N ARG A 273 13.53 -13.91 27.22
CA ARG A 273 13.07 -15.25 27.61
C ARG A 273 12.58 -16.05 26.41
N TYR A 274 11.78 -15.46 25.54
CA TYR A 274 11.32 -16.07 24.29
C TYR A 274 12.52 -16.51 23.43
N PHE A 275 13.50 -15.62 23.24
CA PHE A 275 14.66 -15.87 22.40
C PHE A 275 15.50 -17.05 22.90
N ASP A 276 15.73 -17.12 24.21
CA ASP A 276 16.59 -18.14 24.83
C ASP A 276 15.89 -19.48 25.09
N THR A 277 14.55 -19.51 25.04
CA THR A 277 13.76 -20.72 25.34
C THR A 277 12.99 -21.23 24.12
N GLU A 278 11.85 -20.65 23.79
CA GLU A 278 10.96 -21.13 22.72
C GLU A 278 11.59 -20.96 21.33
N ARG A 279 12.10 -19.77 21.01
CA ARG A 279 12.75 -19.51 19.72
C ARG A 279 13.92 -20.47 19.48
N ARG A 280 14.74 -20.70 20.51
CA ARG A 280 15.89 -21.60 20.46
C ARG A 280 15.54 -23.01 20.00
N LYS A 281 14.37 -23.54 20.37
CA LYS A 281 13.92 -24.89 19.95
C LYS A 281 13.68 -25.00 18.45
N HIS A 282 13.37 -23.87 17.80
CA HIS A 282 13.07 -23.79 16.37
C HIS A 282 14.18 -23.09 15.58
N ASP A 283 15.22 -22.62 16.27
CA ASP A 283 16.39 -22.01 15.65
C ASP A 283 17.23 -23.12 14.97
N PRO A 284 17.59 -22.98 13.69
CA PRO A 284 18.34 -24.01 12.97
C PRO A 284 19.66 -24.41 13.62
N ASN A 285 20.27 -23.49 14.37
CA ASN A 285 21.54 -23.71 15.06
C ASN A 285 21.38 -23.92 16.57
N GLY A 286 20.15 -23.82 17.09
CA GLY A 286 19.87 -23.93 18.52
C GLY A 286 20.51 -22.82 19.38
N TYR A 287 20.82 -21.66 18.78
CA TYR A 287 21.54 -20.57 19.43
C TYR A 287 20.67 -19.76 20.39
N ARG A 288 21.30 -19.34 21.50
CA ARG A 288 20.77 -18.33 22.43
C ARG A 288 21.10 -16.94 21.92
N LEU A 289 20.51 -15.93 22.55
CA LEU A 289 20.79 -14.52 22.27
C LEU A 289 22.30 -14.23 22.35
N GLU A 290 22.93 -14.64 23.44
CA GLU A 290 24.36 -14.45 23.69
C GLU A 290 25.26 -15.08 22.61
N ASP A 291 24.85 -16.22 22.05
CA ASP A 291 25.62 -16.91 21.01
C ASP A 291 25.65 -16.08 19.71
N TYR A 292 24.50 -15.50 19.33
CA TYR A 292 24.42 -14.58 18.20
C TYR A 292 25.28 -13.33 18.40
N LEU A 293 25.29 -12.76 19.61
CA LEU A 293 26.12 -11.60 19.92
C LEU A 293 27.61 -11.93 19.79
N LYS A 294 28.04 -13.09 20.30
CA LYS A 294 29.42 -13.58 20.15
C LYS A 294 29.81 -13.80 18.68
N LEU A 295 28.92 -14.37 17.88
CA LEU A 295 29.16 -14.57 16.44
C LEU A 295 29.25 -13.24 15.69
N ASN A 296 28.40 -12.27 16.04
CA ASN A 296 28.43 -10.93 15.46
C ASN A 296 29.73 -10.19 15.82
N HIS A 297 30.19 -10.28 17.08
CA HIS A 297 31.49 -9.74 17.50
C HIS A 297 32.65 -10.35 16.71
N LYS A 298 32.56 -11.64 16.37
CA LYS A 298 33.53 -12.34 15.50
C LYS A 298 33.32 -12.08 14.00
N LYS A 299 32.38 -11.19 13.63
CA LYS A 299 31.97 -10.89 12.24
C LYS A 299 31.57 -12.14 11.43
N LYS A 300 31.05 -13.16 12.12
CA LYS A 300 30.62 -14.44 11.51
C LYS A 300 29.16 -14.45 11.09
N ILE A 301 28.37 -13.47 11.52
CA ILE A 301 26.95 -13.36 11.20
C ILE A 301 26.55 -11.89 11.12
N ASP A 302 25.58 -11.59 10.26
CA ASP A 302 24.88 -10.30 10.25
C ASP A 302 23.60 -10.41 11.08
N LEU A 303 23.51 -9.66 12.18
CA LEU A 303 22.33 -9.68 13.05
C LEU A 303 21.06 -9.15 12.36
N LEU A 304 21.17 -8.36 11.29
CA LEU A 304 20.01 -7.93 10.49
C LEU A 304 19.42 -9.09 9.66
N SER A 305 20.17 -10.19 9.47
CA SER A 305 19.65 -11.40 8.83
C SER A 305 18.91 -12.33 9.81
N VAL A 306 18.99 -12.05 11.11
CA VAL A 306 18.44 -12.92 12.17
C VAL A 306 17.06 -12.39 12.58
N PRO A 307 15.94 -12.99 12.15
CA PRO A 307 14.61 -12.53 12.54
C PRO A 307 14.39 -12.73 14.05
N LEU A 308 13.72 -11.76 14.70
CA LEU A 308 13.29 -11.92 16.08
C LEU A 308 12.29 -13.06 16.19
N PHE A 309 11.28 -13.09 15.30
CA PHE A 309 10.22 -14.08 15.30
C PHE A 309 10.38 -15.08 14.15
N LEU A 310 10.49 -16.36 14.48
CA LEU A 310 10.55 -17.44 13.48
C LEU A 310 9.16 -17.82 13.01
N THR A 311 9.02 -18.18 11.73
CA THR A 311 7.76 -18.68 11.15
C THR A 311 7.45 -20.10 11.60
N ASN A 312 8.49 -20.94 11.73
CA ASN A 312 8.36 -22.34 12.12
C ASN A 312 8.04 -22.48 13.61
N ARG A 313 7.28 -23.53 13.93
CA ARG A 313 6.92 -24.01 15.26
C ARG A 313 7.26 -25.50 15.36
#